data_AF-A0A448YZW0-F1
#
_entry.id   AF-A0A448YZW0-F1
#
_cell.length_a   1.000
_cell.length_b   1.000
_cell.length_c   1.000
_cell.angle_alpha   90.00
_cell.angle_beta   90.00
_cell.angle_gamma   90.00
#
_symmetry.space_group_name_H-M   'P 1'
#
loop_
_entity.id
_entity.type
_entity.pdbx_description
1 polymer ?
#
loop_
_entity_poly.entity_id
_entity_poly.type
_entity_poly.pdbx_seq_one_letter_code
_entity_poly.pdbx_strand_id
1 'polypeptide(L)'
;MGDTCTRGCRFCSVKTSRKPPPLDPEEPEKVSDAISKWGLDYVVLTSVDRDDLVDQGSNHFREVIQKLKQKKPDLLVEALTPDFQGNQEFIHALATSGLDVYAHNIETVRRLTPKVRDRRATYDQTLDVLRYAKSVGNCLTKTSIMLADKETPSG
;
A
#
# COMPACT_ATOMS: atom_id res chain seq x y z
N MET A 1 4.17 -2.32 9.87
CA MET A 1 4.29 -3.75 9.54
C MET A 1 5.74 -4.20 9.40
N GLY A 2 6.65 -3.59 10.16
CA GLY A 2 8.09 -3.83 10.08
C GLY A 2 8.79 -3.15 8.89
N ASP A 3 10.10 -3.41 8.79
CA ASP A 3 11.03 -2.82 7.81
C ASP A 3 11.56 -3.85 6.78
N THR A 4 10.96 -5.06 6.77
CA THR A 4 11.45 -6.21 6.00
C THR A 4 10.33 -6.79 5.16
N CYS A 5 10.51 -6.76 3.85
CA CYS A 5 9.54 -7.14 2.83
C CYS A 5 9.69 -8.61 2.37
N THR A 6 8.59 -9.25 2.00
CA THR A 6 8.57 -10.59 1.37
C THR A 6 8.86 -10.56 -0.14
N ARG A 7 9.02 -9.36 -0.72
CA ARG A 7 9.27 -9.10 -2.12
C ARG A 7 10.58 -8.36 -2.36
N GLY A 8 11.15 -8.55 -3.54
CA GLY A 8 12.46 -8.00 -3.92
C GLY A 8 12.41 -7.13 -5.18
N CYS A 9 11.74 -5.98 -5.09
CA CYS A 9 11.80 -4.95 -6.13
C CYS A 9 13.22 -4.38 -6.22
N ARG A 10 13.79 -4.31 -7.43
CA ARG A 10 15.21 -3.94 -7.64
C ARG A 10 15.52 -2.47 -7.35
N PHE A 11 14.50 -1.61 -7.34
CA PHE A 11 14.64 -0.19 -7.02
C PHE A 11 14.46 0.10 -5.53
N CYS A 12 13.95 -0.87 -4.75
CA CYS A 12 13.54 -0.64 -3.37
C CYS A 12 14.70 -0.94 -2.41
N SER A 13 14.93 -0.04 -1.46
CA SER A 13 15.98 -0.17 -0.43
C SER A 13 15.52 -0.88 0.85
N VAL A 14 14.27 -1.34 0.90
CA VAL A 14 13.71 -2.08 2.03
C VAL A 14 14.36 -3.47 2.11
N LYS A 15 14.64 -3.94 3.33
CA LYS A 15 15.24 -5.27 3.56
C LYS A 15 14.30 -6.35 3.04
N THR A 16 14.84 -7.48 2.60
CA THR A 16 14.01 -8.58 2.08
C THR A 16 14.21 -9.86 2.87
N SER A 17 13.12 -10.51 3.27
CA SER A 17 13.13 -11.84 3.88
C SER A 17 11.86 -12.60 3.52
N ARG A 18 11.97 -13.90 3.28
CA ARG A 18 10.79 -14.78 3.11
C ARG A 18 10.02 -15.00 4.41
N LYS A 19 10.66 -14.74 5.56
CA LYS A 19 10.10 -14.91 6.90
C LYS A 19 10.45 -13.67 7.72
N PRO A 20 9.79 -12.52 7.47
CA PRO A 20 9.98 -11.34 8.30
C PRO A 20 9.48 -11.62 9.74
N PRO A 21 9.84 -10.78 10.71
CA PRO A 21 9.28 -10.87 12.06
C PRO A 21 7.73 -10.84 12.06
N PRO A 22 7.09 -11.44 13.08
CA PRO A 22 5.64 -11.33 13.24
C PRO A 22 5.23 -9.87 13.38
N LEU A 23 3.98 -9.57 12.99
CA LEU A 23 3.41 -8.25 13.27
C LEU A 23 3.32 -8.00 14.76
N ASP A 24 3.57 -6.77 15.20
CA ASP A 24 3.21 -6.32 16.53
C ASP A 24 1.69 -6.15 16.58
N PRO A 25 0.94 -6.95 17.37
CA PRO A 25 -0.52 -6.84 17.44
C PRO A 25 -1.00 -5.48 17.95
N GLU A 26 -0.15 -4.74 18.67
CA GLU A 26 -0.49 -3.40 19.17
C GLU A 26 -0.09 -2.27 18.21
N GLU A 27 0.59 -2.57 17.09
CA GLU A 27 0.97 -1.56 16.08
C GLU A 27 -0.21 -0.67 15.65
N PRO A 28 -1.44 -1.18 15.41
CA PRO A 28 -2.57 -0.32 15.04
C PRO A 28 -2.94 0.71 16.09
N GLU A 29 -2.90 0.35 17.37
CA GLU A 29 -3.16 1.27 18.47
C GLU A 29 -1.99 2.26 18.64
N LYS A 30 -0.75 1.76 18.68
CA LYS A 30 0.46 2.58 18.86
C LYS A 30 0.60 3.64 17.76
N VAL A 31 0.41 3.25 16.50
CA VAL A 31 0.51 4.14 15.34
C VAL A 31 -0.60 5.19 15.35
N SER A 32 -1.84 4.76 15.58
CA SER A 32 -2.98 5.69 15.59
C SER A 32 -2.91 6.68 16.76
N ASP A 33 -2.43 6.25 17.93
CA ASP A 33 -2.17 7.12 19.08
C ASP A 33 -1.06 8.13 18.82
N ALA A 34 0.03 7.72 18.18
CA ALA A 34 1.14 8.63 17.89
C ALA A 34 0.69 9.72 16.90
N ILE A 35 0.09 9.33 15.77
CA ILE A 35 -0.33 10.27 14.71
C ILE A 35 -1.42 11.23 15.20
N SER A 36 -2.40 10.76 15.99
CA SER A 36 -3.48 11.62 16.49
C SER A 36 -2.99 12.79 17.35
N LYS A 37 -1.82 12.65 17.99
CA LYS A 37 -1.19 13.66 18.85
C LYS A 37 -0.31 14.66 18.09
N TRP A 38 0.04 14.41 16.83
CA TRP A 38 0.98 15.23 16.08
C TRP A 38 0.39 16.51 15.47
N GLY A 39 -0.93 16.71 15.56
CA GLY A 39 -1.56 17.90 14.98
C GLY A 39 -1.52 17.94 13.45
N LEU A 40 -1.36 16.79 12.79
CA LEU A 40 -1.39 16.69 11.33
C LEU A 40 -2.84 16.77 10.80
N ASP A 41 -2.95 17.35 9.60
CA ASP A 41 -4.19 17.37 8.80
C ASP A 41 -4.19 16.29 7.71
N TYR A 42 -3.01 15.79 7.34
CA TYR A 42 -2.83 14.77 6.32
C TYR A 42 -1.73 13.78 6.70
N VAL A 43 -1.95 12.48 6.51
CA VAL A 43 -0.95 11.44 6.71
C VAL A 43 -0.94 10.43 5.56
N VAL A 44 0.25 10.00 5.17
CA VAL A 44 0.45 8.86 4.27
C VAL A 44 0.88 7.66 5.10
N LEU A 45 0.15 6.56 4.98
CA LEU A 45 0.52 5.27 5.53
C LEU A 45 1.00 4.37 4.40
N THR A 46 2.01 3.55 4.66
CA THR A 46 2.50 2.55 3.72
C THR A 46 2.93 1.29 4.46
N SER A 47 3.10 0.19 3.73
CA SER A 47 3.58 -1.07 4.28
C SER A 47 4.49 -1.80 3.31
N VAL A 48 5.27 -2.73 3.86
CA VAL A 48 5.97 -3.76 3.08
C VAL A 48 4.98 -4.84 2.62
N ASP A 49 5.30 -5.57 1.55
CA ASP A 49 4.53 -6.76 1.18
C ASP A 49 4.72 -7.87 2.24
N ARG A 50 3.60 -8.43 2.70
CA ARG A 50 3.53 -9.50 3.70
C ARG A 50 2.87 -10.75 3.12
N ASP A 51 3.43 -11.28 2.04
CA ASP A 51 2.96 -12.53 1.40
C ASP A 51 3.03 -13.75 2.34
N ASP A 52 3.67 -13.62 3.52
CA ASP A 52 3.72 -14.63 4.58
C ASP A 52 2.44 -14.68 5.44
N LEU A 53 1.59 -13.65 5.39
CA LEU A 53 0.33 -13.58 6.13
C LEU A 53 -0.84 -14.04 5.26
N VAL A 54 -1.83 -14.68 5.91
CA VAL A 54 -3.04 -15.20 5.24
C VAL A 54 -3.81 -14.09 4.52
N ASP A 55 -3.92 -12.92 5.14
CA ASP A 55 -4.60 -11.73 4.59
C ASP A 55 -3.64 -10.75 3.91
N GLN A 56 -2.38 -11.15 3.74
CA GLN A 56 -1.29 -10.29 3.24
C GLN A 56 -1.15 -8.96 4.00
N GLY A 57 -1.67 -8.88 5.23
CA GLY A 57 -1.63 -7.70 6.07
C GLY A 57 -2.74 -6.67 5.84
N SER A 58 -3.72 -6.95 4.99
CA SER A 58 -4.77 -5.99 4.66
C SER A 58 -5.61 -5.59 5.88
N ASN A 59 -5.93 -6.52 6.79
CA ASN A 59 -6.72 -6.20 7.98
C ASN A 59 -5.93 -5.34 8.97
N HIS A 60 -4.63 -5.62 9.12
CA HIS A 60 -3.76 -4.83 9.99
C HIS A 60 -3.70 -3.37 9.53
N PHE A 61 -3.53 -3.16 8.23
CA PHE A 61 -3.53 -1.83 7.62
C PHE A 61 -4.91 -1.15 7.79
N ARG A 62 -6.00 -1.86 7.50
CA ARG A 62 -7.37 -1.37 7.72
C ARG A 62 -7.59 -0.92 9.16
N GLU A 63 -7.13 -1.69 10.14
CA GLU A 63 -7.33 -1.40 11.56
C GLU A 63 -6.62 -0.10 11.98
N VAL A 64 -5.40 0.15 11.49
CA VAL A 64 -4.68 1.43 11.71
C VAL A 64 -5.55 2.60 11.22
N ILE A 65 -6.09 2.49 10.01
CA ILE A 65 -6.91 3.55 9.39
C ILE A 65 -8.21 3.77 10.17
N GLN A 66 -8.91 2.71 10.53
CA GLN A 66 -10.16 2.80 11.29
C GLN A 66 -9.94 3.44 12.66
N LYS A 67 -8.88 3.06 13.38
CA LYS A 67 -8.52 3.68 14.66
C LYS A 67 -8.14 5.15 14.50
N LEU A 68 -7.41 5.50 13.43
CA LEU A 68 -7.12 6.91 13.12
C LEU A 68 -8.39 7.72 12.89
N LYS A 69 -9.31 7.22 12.06
CA LYS A 69 -10.58 7.90 11.77
C LYS A 69 -11.50 7.99 12.99
N GLN A 70 -11.42 7.04 13.93
CA GLN A 70 -12.11 7.13 15.22
C GLN A 70 -11.51 8.24 16.11
N LYS A 71 -10.17 8.34 16.18
CA LYS A 71 -9.48 9.32 17.05
C LYS A 71 -9.45 10.74 16.45
N LYS A 72 -9.36 10.85 15.13
CA LYS A 72 -9.37 12.10 14.35
C LYS A 72 -10.18 11.90 13.05
N PRO A 73 -11.51 12.12 13.09
CA PRO A 73 -12.36 11.99 11.91
C PRO A 73 -11.95 12.89 10.73
N ASP A 74 -11.47 14.09 11.04
CA ASP A 74 -11.09 15.11 10.04
C ASP A 74 -9.69 14.91 9.45
N LEU A 75 -8.87 14.00 10.01
CA LEU A 75 -7.53 13.71 9.48
C LEU A 75 -7.67 13.03 8.11
N LEU A 76 -7.06 13.59 7.08
CA LEU A 76 -6.98 12.97 5.77
C LEU A 76 -5.93 11.86 5.78
N VAL A 77 -6.30 10.68 5.30
CA VAL A 77 -5.47 9.46 5.29
C VAL A 77 -5.32 8.97 3.86
N GLU A 78 -4.08 8.98 3.36
CA GLU A 78 -3.68 8.26 2.15
C GLU A 78 -3.04 6.93 2.53
N ALA A 79 -3.48 5.83 1.93
CA ALA A 79 -2.85 4.54 2.06
C ALA A 79 -2.11 4.21 0.76
N LEU A 80 -0.77 4.16 0.80
CA LEU A 80 0.07 3.62 -0.26
C LEU A 80 0.26 2.11 -0.04
N THR A 81 -0.51 1.33 -0.79
CA THR A 81 -0.75 -0.09 -0.50
C THR A 81 0.12 -1.03 -1.34
N PRO A 82 0.43 -2.23 -0.81
CA PRO A 82 0.77 -3.40 -1.61
C PRO A 82 -0.33 -3.72 -2.64
N ASP A 83 -0.02 -4.64 -3.57
CA ASP A 83 -1.02 -5.11 -4.56
C ASP A 83 -1.91 -6.25 -4.04
N PHE A 84 -1.59 -6.82 -2.87
CA PHE A 84 -2.27 -7.97 -2.28
C PHE A 84 -2.41 -9.18 -3.23
N GLN A 85 -1.49 -9.32 -4.19
CA GLN A 85 -1.56 -10.31 -5.28
C GLN A 85 -2.88 -10.23 -6.08
N GLY A 86 -3.49 -9.04 -6.15
CA GLY A 86 -4.77 -8.82 -6.81
C GLY A 86 -5.98 -9.39 -6.07
N ASN A 87 -5.83 -9.84 -4.81
CA ASN A 87 -6.95 -10.38 -4.06
C ASN A 87 -7.98 -9.28 -3.74
N GLN A 88 -9.16 -9.40 -4.35
CA GLN A 88 -10.25 -8.43 -4.24
C GLN A 88 -10.80 -8.31 -2.82
N GLU A 89 -10.79 -9.36 -1.99
CA GLU A 89 -11.26 -9.26 -0.60
C GLU A 89 -10.34 -8.35 0.22
N PHE A 90 -9.02 -8.49 0.02
CA PHE A 90 -8.01 -7.70 0.73
C PHE A 90 -8.01 -6.24 0.26
N ILE A 91 -8.16 -6.02 -1.04
CA ILE A 91 -8.30 -4.67 -1.61
C ILE A 91 -9.60 -4.03 -1.11
N HIS A 92 -10.72 -4.76 -1.10
CA HIS A 92 -12.02 -4.26 -0.64
C HIS A 92 -11.97 -3.84 0.82
N ALA A 93 -11.40 -4.69 1.69
CA ALA A 93 -11.25 -4.41 3.11
C ALA A 93 -10.52 -3.09 3.37
N LEU A 94 -9.48 -2.78 2.59
CA LEU A 94 -8.73 -1.55 2.75
C LEU A 94 -9.41 -0.36 2.07
N ALA A 95 -9.90 -0.51 0.85
CA ALA A 95 -10.58 0.56 0.10
C ALA A 95 -11.86 1.08 0.78
N THR A 96 -12.48 0.27 1.64
CA THR A 96 -13.68 0.61 2.43
C THR A 96 -13.38 0.98 3.88
N SER A 97 -12.10 1.11 4.26
CA SER A 97 -11.66 1.38 5.64
C SER A 97 -11.98 2.79 6.15
N GLY A 98 -12.41 3.70 5.26
CA GLY A 98 -12.62 5.12 5.55
C GLY A 98 -11.47 6.03 5.15
N LEU A 99 -10.40 5.51 4.54
CA LEU A 99 -9.32 6.32 3.94
C LEU A 99 -9.83 7.26 2.85
N ASP A 100 -9.10 8.35 2.62
CA ASP A 100 -9.46 9.40 1.65
C ASP A 100 -8.80 9.17 0.28
N VAL A 101 -7.57 8.63 0.27
CA VAL A 101 -6.83 8.32 -0.97
C VAL A 101 -6.25 6.90 -0.93
N TYR A 102 -6.69 6.05 -1.86
CA TYR A 102 -6.10 4.74 -2.11
C TYR A 102 -5.00 4.89 -3.16
N ALA A 103 -3.74 4.79 -2.74
CA ALA A 103 -2.60 4.87 -3.63
C ALA A 103 -2.01 3.48 -3.87
N HIS A 104 -1.76 3.14 -5.14
CA HIS A 104 -0.96 1.97 -5.50
C HIS A 104 -0.10 2.32 -6.72
N ASN A 105 1.22 2.26 -6.55
CA ASN A 105 2.14 2.73 -7.57
C ASN A 105 2.36 1.69 -8.68
N ILE A 106 2.31 2.17 -9.92
CA ILE A 106 2.71 1.39 -11.09
C ILE A 106 4.22 1.36 -11.29
N GLU A 107 4.91 2.37 -10.75
CA GLU A 107 6.35 2.59 -10.64
C GLU A 107 7.07 2.83 -11.96
N THR A 108 6.71 2.12 -13.02
CA THR A 108 7.36 2.24 -14.35
C THR A 108 6.42 1.78 -15.45
N VAL A 109 6.81 2.02 -16.69
CA VAL A 109 6.11 1.51 -17.88
C VAL A 109 6.10 -0.03 -17.95
N ARG A 110 5.07 -0.59 -18.60
CA ARG A 110 4.83 -2.04 -18.78
C ARG A 110 6.07 -2.83 -19.23
N ARG A 111 6.85 -2.28 -20.16
CA ARG A 111 8.07 -2.90 -20.70
C ARG A 111 9.17 -3.11 -19.64
N LEU A 112 9.25 -2.23 -18.64
CA LEU A 112 10.27 -2.25 -17.60
C LEU A 112 9.80 -2.92 -16.31
N THR A 113 8.48 -3.03 -16.07
CA THR A 113 7.90 -3.73 -14.91
C THR A 113 8.60 -5.05 -14.55
N PRO A 114 8.76 -6.05 -15.45
CA PRO A 114 9.38 -7.33 -15.09
C PRO A 114 10.89 -7.22 -14.79
N LYS A 115 11.53 -6.11 -15.16
CA LYS A 115 12.96 -5.86 -14.90
C LYS A 115 13.20 -5.21 -13.55
N VAL A 116 12.28 -4.37 -13.07
CA VAL A 116 12.49 -3.53 -11.89
C VAL A 116 11.62 -3.92 -10.69
N ARG A 117 10.40 -4.42 -10.92
CA ARG A 117 9.48 -4.85 -9.86
C ARG A 117 9.66 -6.33 -9.57
N ASP A 118 9.23 -6.78 -8.39
CA ASP A 118 9.13 -8.21 -8.10
C ASP A 118 8.22 -8.89 -9.13
N ARG A 119 8.53 -10.14 -9.52
CA ARG A 119 7.77 -10.90 -10.53
C ARG A 119 6.27 -11.05 -10.20
N ARG A 120 5.89 -10.92 -8.93
CA ARG A 120 4.49 -10.97 -8.46
C ARG A 120 3.72 -9.67 -8.72
N ALA A 121 4.41 -8.55 -8.94
CA ALA A 121 3.83 -7.23 -9.14
C ALA A 121 3.77 -6.88 -10.63
N THR A 122 2.75 -7.40 -11.32
CA THR A 122 2.58 -7.16 -12.77
C THR A 122 1.90 -5.83 -13.07
N TYR A 123 2.13 -5.29 -14.27
CA TYR A 123 1.54 -4.02 -14.70
C TYR A 123 0.00 -4.10 -14.74
N ASP A 124 -0.55 -5.20 -15.26
CA ASP A 124 -2.01 -5.41 -15.34
C ASP A 124 -2.62 -5.56 -13.96
N GLN A 125 -1.99 -6.35 -13.06
CA GLN A 125 -2.46 -6.48 -11.68
C GLN A 125 -2.51 -5.13 -10.97
N THR A 126 -1.49 -4.28 -11.13
CA THR A 126 -1.53 -2.91 -10.56
C THR A 126 -2.71 -2.10 -11.09
N LEU A 127 -2.98 -2.16 -12.40
CA LEU A 127 -4.15 -1.47 -12.96
C LEU A 127 -5.47 -2.04 -12.43
N ASP A 128 -5.57 -3.36 -12.29
CA ASP A 128 -6.77 -4.03 -11.78
C ASP A 128 -7.01 -3.72 -10.30
N VAL A 129 -5.97 -3.63 -9.48
CA VAL A 129 -6.04 -3.15 -8.09
C VAL A 129 -6.64 -1.75 -8.03
N LEU A 130 -6.11 -0.82 -8.84
CA LEU A 130 -6.59 0.57 -8.86
C LEU A 130 -8.03 0.68 -9.36
N ARG A 131 -8.40 -0.07 -10.41
CA ARG A 131 -9.77 -0.13 -10.93
C ARG A 131 -10.73 -0.67 -9.88
N TYR A 132 -10.36 -1.77 -9.24
CA TYR A 132 -11.21 -2.41 -8.25
C TYR A 132 -11.38 -1.53 -7.01
N ALA A 133 -10.29 -0.97 -6.47
CA ALA A 133 -10.35 -0.01 -5.36
C ALA A 133 -11.26 1.19 -5.69
N LYS A 134 -11.17 1.73 -6.92
CA LYS A 134 -12.06 2.82 -7.38
C LYS A 134 -13.53 2.41 -7.45
N SER A 135 -13.81 1.16 -7.80
CA SER A 135 -15.17 0.64 -7.97
C SER A 135 -15.90 0.37 -6.65
N VAL A 136 -15.16 0.10 -5.57
CA VAL A 136 -15.75 -0.28 -4.26
C VAL A 136 -15.59 0.79 -3.19
N GLY A 137 -14.55 1.63 -3.28
CA GLY A 137 -14.27 2.68 -2.30
C GLY A 137 -14.87 4.03 -2.69
N ASN A 138 -15.24 4.82 -1.69
CA ASN A 138 -15.59 6.24 -1.87
C ASN A 138 -14.36 7.17 -1.77
N CYS A 139 -13.17 6.64 -2.12
CA CYS A 139 -11.89 7.34 -2.03
C CYS A 139 -11.37 7.77 -3.40
N LEU A 140 -10.40 8.68 -3.41
CA LEU A 140 -9.62 8.96 -4.61
C LEU A 140 -8.66 7.80 -4.86
N THR A 141 -8.38 7.47 -6.12
CA THR A 141 -7.32 6.54 -6.48
C THR A 141 -6.13 7.29 -7.06
N LYS A 142 -4.92 6.89 -6.64
CA LYS A 142 -3.67 7.56 -7.00
C LYS A 142 -2.61 6.53 -7.41
N THR A 143 -1.75 6.91 -8.35
CA THR A 143 -0.59 6.11 -8.73
C THR A 143 0.58 7.05 -9.06
N SER A 144 1.78 6.51 -9.16
CA SER A 144 2.98 7.26 -9.56
C SER A 144 3.90 6.41 -10.44
N ILE A 145 4.73 7.11 -11.21
CA ILE A 145 5.78 6.56 -12.07
C ILE A 145 7.09 7.24 -11.67
N MET A 146 8.15 6.45 -11.50
CA MET A 146 9.51 6.95 -11.37
C MET A 146 10.17 6.98 -12.75
N LEU A 147 10.43 8.18 -13.25
CA LEU A 147 11.12 8.35 -14.51
C LEU A 147 12.60 8.00 -14.34
N ALA A 148 13.11 7.14 -15.21
CA ALA A 148 14.53 6.84 -15.34
C ALA A 148 14.96 7.05 -16.78
N ASP A 149 16.27 7.21 -17.01
CA ASP A 149 16.90 7.53 -18.32
C ASP A 149 16.57 6.53 -19.46
N LYS A 150 15.93 5.39 -19.15
CA LYS A 150 15.50 4.35 -20.10
C LYS A 150 14.00 4.41 -20.44
N GLU A 151 13.27 5.35 -19.86
CA GLU A 151 11.90 5.69 -20.23
C GLU A 151 11.94 6.76 -21.32
N THR A 152 11.73 6.33 -22.57
CA THR A 152 11.56 7.26 -23.69
C THR A 152 10.10 7.63 -23.82
N PRO A 153 9.75 8.93 -23.93
CA PRO A 153 8.44 9.35 -24.40
C PRO A 153 8.19 8.69 -25.76
N SER A 154 7.03 8.09 -25.95
CA SER A 154 6.57 7.75 -27.30
C SER A 154 6.31 9.07 -28.04
N GLY A 155 7.20 9.40 -28.99
CA GLY A 155 6.98 10.45 -29.96
C GLY A 155 5.95 10.05 -31.02
#